data_AF-A0A936KSZ9-F1
#
_entry.id   AF-A0A936KSZ9-F1
#
_cell.length_a   1.000
_cell.length_b   1.000
_cell.length_c   1.000
_cell.angle_alpha   90.00
_cell.angle_beta   90.00
_cell.angle_gamma   90.00
#
_symmetry.space_group_name_H-M   'P 1'
#
loop_
_entity.id
_entity.type
_entity.pdbx_description
1 polymer ?
#
loop_
_entity_poly.entity_id
_entity_poly.type
_entity_poly.pdbx_seq_one_letter_code
_entity_poly.pdbx_strand_id
1 'polypeptide(L)'
;MRSFKVLAMSLLILTIWGAGAQNTLLVYTKYPSQLNFIDAFNKVIPKKPIWSETDGGYIINLKDLDNTYVTTTDASASFKLSSNEQLTKAISLDINKKVALQKLFTNEKYCCEKLSEKQKKGTEKIYAVSVMKKGEKKYDPLEFLAQNNNEVCYLDSIAIAWKTLGEIKSIYLLDVNTLETVWESDTYNDSELTYNKIKSMLKREFLKNHKYQINIVLKNQDPEVKYSYEFDYSDLAFNSQLYHFPSQENVSISWQSVQKVAKLQVVESSTGRMLLEKNNVQNNIFSFINDVSPINERFVSGIEYQLNVILENEEMYSYNFEVLINEEDSQILKSIIE
;
A
#
# COMPACT_ATOMS: atom_id res chain seq x y z
N MET A 1 78.24 47.33 7.67
CA MET A 1 76.84 47.14 8.12
C MET A 1 75.97 46.82 6.92
N ARG A 2 74.96 45.97 7.12
CA ARG A 2 73.91 45.51 6.17
C ARG A 2 74.29 44.37 5.24
N SER A 3 73.98 43.15 5.66
CA SER A 3 73.30 42.14 4.83
C SER A 3 73.09 40.86 5.64
N PHE A 4 72.13 40.86 6.57
CA PHE A 4 71.51 39.64 7.10
C PHE A 4 70.17 40.04 7.72
N LYS A 5 69.12 39.24 7.48
CA LYS A 5 67.71 39.40 7.91
C LYS A 5 66.73 40.07 6.93
N VAL A 6 66.59 39.57 5.70
CA VAL A 6 65.29 39.65 4.98
C VAL A 6 65.05 38.39 4.11
N LEU A 7 65.54 37.21 4.51
CA LEU A 7 65.36 35.98 3.72
C LEU A 7 64.63 34.84 4.45
N ALA A 8 63.91 35.15 5.53
CA ALA A 8 63.08 34.18 6.26
C ALA A 8 61.62 34.62 6.41
N MET A 9 61.16 35.60 5.63
CA MET A 9 59.82 36.19 5.78
C MET A 9 59.06 36.38 4.46
N SER A 10 59.44 35.62 3.43
CA SER A 10 58.73 35.54 2.15
C SER A 10 58.45 34.09 1.70
N LEU A 11 58.78 33.09 2.53
CA LEU A 11 58.46 31.67 2.28
C LEU A 11 57.37 31.11 3.21
N LEU A 12 56.58 31.99 3.86
CA LEU A 12 55.42 31.62 4.70
C LEU A 12 54.13 32.31 4.24
N ILE A 13 54.12 32.91 3.04
CA ILE A 13 52.93 33.48 2.38
C ILE A 13 52.69 32.76 1.04
N LEU A 14 53.00 31.46 0.98
CA LEU A 14 52.66 30.57 -0.15
C LEU A 14 51.74 29.40 0.26
N THR A 15 51.16 29.45 1.47
CA THR A 15 50.18 28.46 1.95
C THR A 15 48.74 28.99 2.09
N ILE A 16 48.43 30.16 1.51
CA ILE A 16 47.04 30.68 1.45
C ILE A 16 46.59 30.89 0.00
N TRP A 17 47.12 30.11 -0.94
CA TRP A 17 46.57 29.96 -2.28
C TRP A 17 45.94 28.59 -2.39
N GLY A 18 44.61 28.57 -2.21
CA GLY A 18 43.81 27.35 -2.16
C GLY A 18 42.73 27.33 -1.08
N ALA A 19 42.30 28.48 -0.54
CA ALA A 19 40.97 28.56 0.06
C ALA A 19 39.94 28.45 -1.08
N GLY A 20 39.76 27.23 -1.60
CA GLY A 20 38.73 26.94 -2.59
C GLY A 20 37.41 27.45 -2.05
N ALA A 21 36.70 28.25 -2.85
CA ALA A 21 35.41 28.80 -2.49
C ALA A 21 34.51 27.66 -1.99
N GLN A 22 34.19 27.68 -0.69
CA GLN A 22 33.28 26.70 -0.11
C GLN A 22 31.86 27.19 -0.38
N ASN A 23 31.11 26.38 -1.10
CA ASN A 23 29.69 26.56 -1.30
C ASN A 23 28.98 26.24 0.00
N THR A 24 28.57 27.26 0.72
CA THR A 24 27.71 27.11 1.89
C THR A 24 26.28 26.97 1.39
N LEU A 25 25.59 25.89 1.75
CA LEU A 25 24.16 25.72 1.57
C LEU A 25 23.48 25.66 2.93
N LEU A 26 22.21 26.02 2.98
CA LEU A 26 21.39 25.83 4.17
C LEU A 26 20.27 24.84 3.85
N VAL A 27 20.27 23.73 4.58
CA VAL A 27 19.37 22.60 4.37
C VAL A 27 18.34 22.55 5.48
N TYR A 28 17.07 22.45 5.08
CA TYR A 28 15.93 22.43 5.98
C TYR A 28 15.33 21.03 6.00
N THR A 29 15.60 20.31 7.08
CA THR A 29 15.11 18.95 7.29
C THR A 29 14.99 18.68 8.79
N LYS A 30 13.95 17.95 9.21
CA LYS A 30 13.88 17.39 10.58
C LYS A 30 14.65 16.07 10.71
N TYR A 31 15.15 15.54 9.60
CA TYR A 31 15.84 14.26 9.54
C TYR A 31 17.18 14.41 8.79
N PRO A 32 18.14 15.19 9.33
CA PRO A 32 19.48 15.34 8.72
C PRO A 32 20.20 14.00 8.58
N SER A 33 19.89 13.05 9.45
CA SER A 33 20.40 11.69 9.41
C SER A 33 20.04 10.95 8.12
N GLN A 34 18.91 11.27 7.48
CA GLN A 34 18.42 10.60 6.27
C GLN A 34 19.04 11.14 4.97
N LEU A 35 19.68 12.30 5.00
CA LEU A 35 20.33 12.90 3.83
C LEU A 35 21.83 12.62 3.84
N ASN A 36 22.35 12.10 2.74
CA ASN A 36 23.78 12.00 2.50
C ASN A 36 24.16 12.84 1.29
N PHE A 37 25.37 13.39 1.34
CA PHE A 37 25.99 14.06 0.21
C PHE A 37 27.12 13.20 -0.29
N ILE A 38 27.20 13.04 -1.61
CA ILE A 38 28.25 12.28 -2.28
C ILE A 38 28.96 13.19 -3.28
N ASP A 39 30.26 13.01 -3.42
CA ASP A 39 31.06 13.72 -4.42
C ASP A 39 30.93 13.07 -5.82
N ALA A 40 31.62 13.63 -6.82
CA ALA A 40 31.67 13.10 -8.18
C ALA A 40 32.26 11.67 -8.27
N PHE A 41 32.96 11.21 -7.24
CA PHE A 41 33.51 9.86 -7.16
C PHE A 41 32.60 8.91 -6.37
N ASN A 42 31.35 9.30 -6.12
CA ASN A 42 30.36 8.55 -5.33
C ASN A 42 30.80 8.27 -3.88
N LYS A 43 31.77 9.01 -3.34
CA LYS A 43 32.19 8.87 -1.95
C LYS A 43 31.27 9.69 -1.06
N VAL A 44 30.79 9.08 0.03
CA VAL A 44 29.99 9.79 1.04
C VAL A 44 30.85 10.85 1.70
N ILE A 45 30.42 12.11 1.57
CA ILE A 45 31.05 13.24 2.23
C ILE A 45 30.70 13.14 3.71
N PRO A 46 31.69 13.07 4.62
CA PRO A 46 31.42 12.91 6.05
C PRO A 46 30.57 14.06 6.58
N LYS A 47 29.57 13.73 7.42
CA LYS A 47 28.64 14.75 7.94
C LYS A 47 29.32 15.72 8.92
N LYS A 48 30.10 15.19 9.86
CA LYS A 48 30.74 15.95 10.95
C LYS A 48 31.52 17.21 10.52
N PRO A 49 32.29 17.23 9.41
CA PRO A 49 33.01 18.42 8.98
C PRO A 49 32.20 19.40 8.14
N ILE A 50 31.07 18.99 7.55
CA ILE A 50 30.31 19.85 6.63
C ILE A 50 29.02 20.36 7.26
N TRP A 51 28.38 19.58 8.16
CA TRP A 51 27.12 19.95 8.82
C TRP A 51 27.37 20.81 10.06
N SER A 52 26.65 21.91 10.18
CA SER A 52 26.60 22.74 11.38
C SER A 52 25.16 23.13 11.65
N GLU A 53 24.66 22.79 12.84
CA GLU A 53 23.30 23.12 13.26
C GLU A 53 23.17 24.63 13.52
N THR A 54 21.99 25.18 13.20
CA THR A 54 21.63 26.59 13.36
C THR A 54 20.16 26.71 13.75
N ASP A 55 19.74 27.89 14.22
CA ASP A 55 18.36 28.17 14.67
C ASP A 55 17.28 27.93 13.58
N GLY A 56 17.67 27.81 12.30
CA GLY A 56 16.77 27.52 11.20
C GLY A 56 16.87 26.11 10.60
N GLY A 57 17.97 25.38 10.78
CA GLY A 57 18.27 24.15 10.04
C GLY A 57 19.77 23.81 10.05
N TYR A 58 20.29 23.23 8.97
CA TYR A 58 21.69 22.77 8.91
C TYR A 58 22.48 23.47 7.81
N ILE A 59 23.53 24.19 8.20
CA ILE A 59 24.53 24.69 7.26
C ILE A 59 25.34 23.48 6.77
N ILE A 60 25.48 23.35 5.45
CA ILE A 60 26.42 22.42 4.84
C ILE A 60 27.47 23.17 4.03
N ASN A 61 28.74 22.91 4.29
CA ASN A 61 29.85 23.47 3.52
C ASN A 61 30.35 22.45 2.50
N LEU A 62 30.14 22.73 1.22
CA LEU A 62 30.52 21.86 0.12
C LEU A 62 31.62 22.49 -0.72
N LYS A 63 32.53 21.65 -1.24
CA LYS A 63 33.63 22.13 -2.09
C LYS A 63 33.18 22.47 -3.50
N ASP A 64 32.18 21.75 -4.03
CA ASP A 64 31.78 21.84 -5.43
C ASP A 64 30.30 21.44 -5.60
N LEU A 65 29.42 22.37 -5.97
CA LEU A 65 27.99 22.09 -6.16
C LEU A 65 27.70 21.28 -7.43
N ASP A 66 28.53 21.44 -8.47
CA ASP A 66 28.30 20.83 -9.77
C ASP A 66 28.60 19.33 -9.71
N ASN A 67 29.54 18.96 -8.83
CA ASN A 67 30.00 17.60 -8.60
C ASN A 67 29.53 17.02 -7.25
N THR A 68 28.55 17.63 -6.59
CA THR A 68 27.92 17.06 -5.39
C THR A 68 26.49 16.61 -5.67
N TYR A 69 26.16 15.42 -5.19
CA TYR A 69 24.82 14.87 -5.25
C TYR A 69 24.27 14.67 -3.85
N VAL A 70 22.96 14.84 -3.72
CA VAL A 70 22.20 14.47 -2.53
C VAL A 70 21.50 13.14 -2.78
N THR A 71 21.53 12.28 -1.76
CA THR A 71 20.87 10.98 -1.76
C THR A 71 20.28 10.71 -0.39
N THR A 72 19.34 9.77 -0.33
CA THR A 72 18.82 9.21 0.91
C THR A 72 19.30 7.78 1.09
N THR A 73 19.41 7.30 2.33
CA THR A 73 19.86 5.92 2.63
C THR A 73 18.74 5.00 3.07
N ASP A 74 17.93 5.43 4.05
CA ASP A 74 17.04 4.51 4.79
C ASP A 74 15.54 4.83 4.65
N ALA A 75 15.21 5.97 4.03
CA ALA A 75 13.85 6.40 3.78
C ALA A 75 13.82 7.45 2.66
N SER A 76 12.66 7.65 2.03
CA SER A 76 12.45 8.85 1.23
C SER A 76 12.57 10.09 2.12
N ALA A 77 13.07 11.18 1.55
CA ALA A 77 13.23 12.43 2.29
C ALA A 77 12.68 13.58 1.46
N SER A 78 11.99 14.48 2.14
CA SER A 78 11.60 15.77 1.59
C SER A 78 12.37 16.88 2.29
N PHE A 79 13.03 17.72 1.51
CA PHE A 79 13.77 18.87 2.01
C PHE A 79 13.62 20.04 1.05
N LYS A 80 14.06 21.21 1.50
CA LYS A 80 14.20 22.39 0.64
C LYS A 80 15.63 22.90 0.73
N LEU A 81 16.05 23.51 -0.36
CA LEU A 81 17.28 24.28 -0.44
C LEU A 81 16.90 25.75 -0.66
N SER A 82 17.84 26.64 -0.39
CA SER A 82 17.71 28.06 -0.71
C SER A 82 18.96 28.56 -1.37
N SER A 83 18.95 29.81 -1.82
CA SER A 83 20.17 30.50 -2.25
C SER A 83 20.22 31.98 -1.87
N ASN A 84 19.09 32.67 -1.69
CA ASN A 84 19.01 34.08 -1.25
C ASN A 84 17.57 34.40 -0.80
N GLU A 85 17.22 34.02 0.44
CA GLU A 85 15.89 34.21 1.08
C GLU A 85 14.69 33.53 0.39
N GLN A 86 14.82 33.12 -0.86
CA GLN A 86 13.83 32.37 -1.62
C GLN A 86 14.08 30.85 -1.60
N LEU A 87 13.03 30.10 -1.28
CA LEU A 87 13.04 28.65 -1.13
C LEU A 87 12.80 27.93 -2.47
N THR A 88 13.49 26.81 -2.70
CA THR A 88 13.05 25.83 -3.70
C THR A 88 11.65 25.31 -3.36
N LYS A 89 10.94 24.77 -4.36
CA LYS A 89 9.79 23.89 -4.09
C LYS A 89 10.25 22.72 -3.22
N ALA A 90 9.29 22.05 -2.57
CA ALA A 90 9.62 20.84 -1.80
C ALA A 90 10.26 19.79 -2.71
N ILE A 91 11.48 19.37 -2.38
CA ILE A 91 12.22 18.36 -3.12
C ILE A 91 11.97 17.04 -2.41
N SER A 92 11.20 16.15 -3.02
CA SER A 92 11.01 14.78 -2.56
C SER A 92 11.97 13.85 -3.28
N LEU A 93 12.82 13.17 -2.52
CA LEU A 93 13.74 12.14 -3.00
C LEU A 93 13.27 10.77 -2.51
N ASP A 94 13.10 9.87 -3.48
CA ASP A 94 12.89 8.44 -3.21
C ASP A 94 14.18 7.82 -2.63
N ILE A 95 14.05 6.66 -1.98
CA ILE A 95 15.18 5.95 -1.37
C ILE A 95 16.31 5.70 -2.38
N ASN A 96 17.57 5.95 -1.99
CA ASN A 96 18.78 5.76 -2.80
C ASN A 96 18.84 6.57 -4.11
N LYS A 97 17.90 7.50 -4.33
CA LYS A 97 17.88 8.35 -5.51
C LYS A 97 18.92 9.46 -5.38
N LYS A 98 19.89 9.46 -6.30
CA LYS A 98 20.92 10.49 -6.39
C LYS A 98 20.43 11.63 -7.28
N VAL A 99 20.45 12.86 -6.75
CA VAL A 99 20.16 14.06 -7.52
C VAL A 99 21.30 15.06 -7.37
N ALA A 100 21.81 15.55 -8.49
CA ALA A 100 22.85 16.57 -8.50
C ALA A 100 22.31 17.85 -7.83
N LEU A 101 23.07 18.44 -6.91
CA LEU A 101 22.64 19.62 -6.17
C LEU A 101 22.36 20.80 -7.10
N GLN A 102 23.21 21.01 -8.11
CA GLN A 102 23.00 22.05 -9.13
C GLN A 102 21.65 21.90 -9.87
N LYS A 103 21.18 20.66 -10.11
CA LYS A 103 19.89 20.41 -10.77
C LYS A 103 18.70 20.85 -9.92
N LEU A 104 18.84 20.87 -8.60
CA LEU A 104 17.76 21.29 -7.69
C LEU A 104 17.48 22.80 -7.77
N PHE A 105 18.45 23.58 -8.24
CA PHE A 105 18.32 25.02 -8.42
C PHE A 105 18.12 25.47 -9.87
N THR A 106 18.34 24.59 -10.84
CA THR A 106 18.24 24.94 -12.26
C THR A 106 17.01 24.35 -12.95
N ASN A 107 16.38 23.33 -12.35
CA ASN A 107 15.23 22.65 -12.91
C ASN A 107 13.91 23.26 -12.41
N GLU A 108 13.02 23.65 -13.33
CA GLU A 108 11.69 24.24 -13.06
C GLU A 108 10.77 23.34 -12.22
N LYS A 109 11.01 22.03 -12.24
CA LYS A 109 10.34 21.06 -11.36
C LYS A 109 10.62 21.35 -9.88
N TYR A 110 11.83 21.79 -9.55
CA TYR A 110 12.30 21.99 -8.18
C TYR A 110 12.43 23.47 -7.81
N CYS A 111 12.63 24.35 -8.77
CA CYS A 111 12.90 25.76 -8.54
C CYS A 111 11.92 26.69 -9.26
N CYS A 112 11.82 27.91 -8.75
CA CYS A 112 11.12 29.03 -9.38
C CYS A 112 12.09 30.11 -9.90
N GLU A 113 13.40 30.03 -9.61
CA GLU A 113 14.43 31.01 -9.99
C GLU A 113 15.77 30.35 -10.36
N LYS A 114 16.67 31.10 -11.03
CA LYS A 114 17.99 30.60 -11.48
C LYS A 114 19.11 31.15 -10.57
N LEU A 115 20.05 30.30 -10.14
CA LEU A 115 21.25 30.73 -9.39
C LEU A 115 22.03 31.83 -10.14
N SER A 116 22.54 32.81 -9.39
CA SER A 116 23.49 33.79 -9.90
C SER A 116 24.83 33.13 -10.24
N GLU A 117 25.61 33.71 -11.16
CA GLU A 117 26.96 33.22 -11.48
C GLU A 117 27.91 33.21 -10.27
N LYS A 118 27.68 34.07 -9.27
CA LYS A 118 28.46 34.11 -8.03
C LYS A 118 28.09 32.98 -7.06
N GLN A 119 26.81 32.59 -7.02
CA GLN A 119 26.31 31.44 -6.26
C GLN A 119 26.75 30.13 -6.91
N LYS A 120 26.71 30.03 -8.25
CA LYS A 120 27.26 28.88 -8.99
C LYS A 120 28.76 28.69 -8.74
N LYS A 121 29.50 29.79 -8.55
CA LYS A 121 30.94 29.80 -8.24
C LYS A 121 31.26 29.69 -6.74
N GLY A 122 30.27 29.55 -5.87
CA GLY A 122 30.47 29.37 -4.42
C GLY A 122 30.99 30.57 -3.65
N THR A 123 30.78 31.78 -4.18
CA THR A 123 31.32 33.02 -3.60
C THR A 123 30.30 33.80 -2.76
N GLU A 124 29.10 33.26 -2.56
CA GLU A 124 28.00 33.92 -1.85
C GLU A 124 27.29 32.89 -0.93
N LYS A 125 26.88 33.34 0.27
CA LYS A 125 26.22 32.50 1.29
C LYS A 125 24.75 32.29 0.97
N ILE A 126 24.19 31.20 1.48
CA ILE A 126 22.83 30.74 1.22
C ILE A 126 22.10 30.53 2.55
N TYR A 127 20.90 31.09 2.74
CA TYR A 127 20.09 31.00 3.98
C TYR A 127 18.61 30.60 3.71
N ALA A 128 17.87 29.88 4.60
CA ALA A 128 16.42 29.57 4.43
C ALA A 128 15.53 29.42 5.71
N VAL A 129 14.27 28.95 5.59
CA VAL A 129 13.32 28.60 6.69
C VAL A 129 12.25 27.53 6.29
N SER A 130 12.06 26.49 7.13
CA SER A 130 10.87 25.72 7.64
C SER A 130 9.77 24.91 6.85
N VAL A 131 9.09 24.06 7.67
CA VAL A 131 7.80 23.30 7.71
C VAL A 131 7.62 21.94 6.98
N MET A 132 7.19 20.95 7.77
CA MET A 132 6.97 19.52 7.45
C MET A 132 5.52 19.15 7.13
N LYS A 133 5.36 18.08 6.33
CA LYS A 133 4.41 16.99 6.57
C LYS A 133 5.22 15.67 6.59
N LYS A 134 4.91 14.75 7.52
CA LYS A 134 5.48 13.40 7.54
C LYS A 134 5.11 12.73 6.21
N GLY A 135 6.10 12.50 5.35
CA GLY A 135 5.93 11.50 4.29
C GLY A 135 5.83 10.17 5.01
N GLU A 136 4.64 9.58 5.05
CA GLU A 136 4.51 8.18 5.39
C GLU A 136 5.45 7.42 4.46
N LYS A 137 6.25 6.51 5.02
CA LYS A 137 6.94 5.54 4.19
C LYS A 137 5.85 4.90 3.33
N LYS A 138 5.85 5.15 2.03
CA LYS A 138 5.08 4.34 1.08
C LYS A 138 5.74 2.97 1.05
N TYR A 139 5.53 2.20 2.11
CA TYR A 139 5.48 0.76 1.93
C TYR A 139 4.27 0.54 1.05
N ASP A 140 4.47 -0.18 -0.05
CA ASP A 140 3.33 -0.70 -0.79
C ASP A 140 2.54 -1.53 0.22
N PRO A 141 1.32 -1.10 0.62
CA PRO A 141 0.56 -1.83 1.59
C PRO A 141 0.33 -3.24 1.08
N LEU A 142 0.15 -4.19 1.99
CA LEU A 142 -0.35 -5.48 1.56
C LEU A 142 -1.81 -5.31 1.16
N GLU A 143 -2.12 -5.74 -0.06
CA GLU A 143 -3.47 -5.74 -0.60
C GLU A 143 -3.87 -7.18 -0.89
N PHE A 144 -4.97 -7.64 -0.30
CA PHE A 144 -5.57 -8.92 -0.67
C PHE A 144 -6.22 -8.79 -2.05
N LEU A 145 -6.07 -9.82 -2.88
CA LEU A 145 -6.62 -9.78 -4.24
C LEU A 145 -8.16 -9.94 -4.21
N ALA A 146 -8.85 -9.19 -5.07
CA ALA A 146 -10.32 -9.22 -5.19
C ALA A 146 -10.89 -10.60 -5.59
N GLN A 147 -10.05 -11.48 -6.13
CA GLN A 147 -10.42 -12.86 -6.48
C GLN A 147 -10.44 -13.81 -5.29
N ASN A 148 -10.00 -13.38 -4.10
CA ASN A 148 -10.09 -14.22 -2.92
C ASN A 148 -11.57 -14.45 -2.56
N ASN A 149 -11.92 -15.69 -2.27
CA ASN A 149 -13.27 -16.03 -1.82
C ASN A 149 -13.35 -15.90 -0.30
N ASN A 150 -14.36 -15.18 0.18
CA ASN A 150 -14.68 -15.05 1.60
C ASN A 150 -15.50 -16.23 2.11
N GLU A 151 -15.94 -17.14 1.24
CA GLU A 151 -16.63 -18.37 1.59
C GLU A 151 -15.94 -19.56 0.93
N VAL A 152 -15.74 -20.63 1.69
CA VAL A 152 -15.02 -21.84 1.29
C VAL A 152 -15.83 -23.05 1.74
N CYS A 153 -16.13 -23.96 0.81
CA CYS A 153 -16.83 -25.22 1.15
C CYS A 153 -15.91 -26.45 1.16
N TYR A 154 -14.78 -26.41 0.43
CA TYR A 154 -13.77 -27.47 0.41
C TYR A 154 -12.43 -26.93 0.89
N LEU A 155 -11.72 -27.64 1.76
CA LEU A 155 -10.41 -27.16 2.25
C LEU A 155 -9.41 -26.98 1.10
N ASP A 156 -9.44 -27.86 0.11
CA ASP A 156 -8.57 -27.75 -1.07
C ASP A 156 -8.87 -26.52 -1.94
N SER A 157 -10.00 -25.83 -1.74
CA SER A 157 -10.31 -24.57 -2.42
C SER A 157 -9.81 -23.33 -1.66
N ILE A 158 -9.19 -23.48 -0.49
CA ILE A 158 -8.55 -22.35 0.21
C ILE A 158 -7.34 -21.92 -0.61
N ALA A 159 -7.46 -20.74 -1.21
CA ALA A 159 -6.40 -20.01 -1.90
C ALA A 159 -6.57 -18.51 -1.61
N ILE A 160 -5.70 -17.96 -0.76
CA ILE A 160 -5.76 -16.55 -0.36
C ILE A 160 -4.49 -15.88 -0.88
N ALA A 161 -4.65 -15.02 -1.87
CA ALA A 161 -3.56 -14.31 -2.53
C ALA A 161 -3.49 -12.84 -2.10
N TRP A 162 -2.28 -12.30 -2.11
CA TRP A 162 -2.02 -10.90 -1.80
C TRP A 162 -0.90 -10.34 -2.67
N LYS A 163 -0.85 -9.01 -2.75
CA LYS A 163 0.23 -8.26 -3.39
C LYS A 163 0.91 -7.40 -2.34
N THR A 164 2.24 -7.47 -2.30
CA THR A 164 3.05 -6.56 -1.49
C THR A 164 4.48 -6.53 -2.04
N LEU A 165 5.16 -5.39 -1.87
CA LEU A 165 6.61 -5.28 -2.03
C LEU A 165 7.35 -5.42 -0.69
N GLY A 166 6.61 -5.52 0.42
CA GLY A 166 7.17 -5.66 1.76
C GLY A 166 7.55 -7.11 2.08
N GLU A 167 8.66 -7.28 2.80
CA GLU A 167 8.99 -8.59 3.36
C GLU A 167 8.04 -8.97 4.48
N ILE A 168 7.49 -10.19 4.41
CA ILE A 168 6.67 -10.76 5.48
C ILE A 168 7.58 -11.06 6.68
N LYS A 169 7.17 -10.55 7.85
CA LYS A 169 7.77 -10.85 9.14
C LYS A 169 7.17 -12.12 9.74
N SER A 170 5.86 -12.20 9.72
CA SER A 170 5.09 -13.31 10.26
C SER A 170 3.72 -13.35 9.63
N ILE A 171 3.19 -14.55 9.48
CA ILE A 171 1.82 -14.81 9.03
C ILE A 171 1.20 -15.84 9.95
N TYR A 172 -0.07 -15.66 10.30
CA TYR A 172 -0.79 -16.64 11.10
C TYR A 172 -2.26 -16.70 10.70
N LEU A 173 -2.84 -17.89 10.87
CA LEU A 173 -4.24 -18.18 10.64
C LEU A 173 -4.91 -18.41 11.99
N LEU A 174 -5.94 -17.62 12.27
CA LEU A 174 -6.73 -17.64 13.50
C LEU A 174 -8.11 -18.22 13.21
N ASP A 175 -8.59 -19.11 14.07
CA ASP A 175 -10.01 -19.46 14.16
C ASP A 175 -10.70 -18.36 14.96
N VAL A 176 -11.55 -17.56 14.32
CA VAL A 176 -12.17 -16.37 14.95
C VAL A 176 -13.19 -16.77 16.02
N ASN A 177 -13.84 -17.93 15.86
CA ASN A 177 -14.84 -18.43 16.80
C ASN A 177 -14.20 -18.83 18.13
N THR A 178 -12.99 -19.39 18.09
CA THR A 178 -12.28 -19.91 19.28
C THR A 178 -11.10 -19.03 19.73
N LEU A 179 -10.68 -18.09 18.88
CA LEU A 179 -9.48 -17.26 19.04
C LEU A 179 -8.18 -18.06 19.12
N GLU A 180 -8.16 -19.26 18.53
CA GLU A 180 -6.99 -20.13 18.53
C GLU A 180 -6.22 -20.07 17.20
N THR A 181 -4.89 -20.12 17.28
CA THR A 181 -4.03 -20.15 16.10
C THR A 181 -4.01 -21.55 15.49
N VAL A 182 -4.54 -21.65 14.28
CA VAL A 182 -4.61 -22.88 13.48
C VAL A 182 -3.27 -23.16 12.80
N TRP A 183 -2.58 -22.12 12.37
CA TRP A 183 -1.31 -22.21 11.66
C TRP A 183 -0.53 -20.89 11.80
N GLU A 184 0.80 -20.95 11.80
CA GLU A 184 1.65 -19.75 11.77
C GLU A 184 2.99 -20.04 11.08
N SER A 185 3.63 -18.99 10.58
CA SER A 185 4.97 -19.04 10.03
C SER A 185 5.67 -17.68 10.15
N ASP A 186 6.94 -17.71 10.54
CA ASP A 186 7.81 -16.54 10.63
C ASP A 186 8.69 -16.33 9.37
N THR A 187 8.59 -17.21 8.38
CA THR A 187 9.47 -17.23 7.19
C THR A 187 8.72 -17.50 5.89
N TYR A 188 7.48 -17.02 5.78
CA TYR A 188 6.64 -17.24 4.61
C TYR A 188 7.00 -16.27 3.48
N ASN A 189 7.43 -16.78 2.33
CA ASN A 189 7.95 -15.96 1.22
C ASN A 189 7.04 -15.95 -0.02
N ASP A 190 5.93 -16.68 0.01
CA ASP A 190 4.99 -16.73 -1.11
C ASP A 190 3.98 -15.57 -1.03
N SER A 191 3.35 -15.25 -2.17
CA SER A 191 2.29 -14.26 -2.30
C SER A 191 0.87 -14.85 -2.20
N GLU A 192 0.78 -16.12 -1.80
CA GLU A 192 -0.48 -16.86 -1.70
C GLU A 192 -0.37 -17.96 -0.65
N LEU A 193 -1.39 -18.07 0.20
CA LEU A 193 -1.62 -19.17 1.12
C LEU A 193 -2.60 -20.18 0.49
N THR A 194 -2.22 -21.46 0.44
CA THR A 194 -3.14 -22.53 0.04
C THR A 194 -3.19 -23.63 1.10
N TYR A 195 -4.33 -24.33 1.20
CA TYR A 195 -4.46 -25.43 2.16
C TYR A 195 -3.38 -26.50 1.96
N ASN A 196 -3.05 -26.84 0.71
CA ASN A 196 -2.01 -27.82 0.40
C ASN A 196 -0.63 -27.44 0.96
N LYS A 197 -0.30 -26.14 1.05
CA LYS A 197 0.97 -25.68 1.63
C LYS A 197 0.99 -25.81 3.15
N ILE A 198 -0.15 -25.66 3.82
CA ILE A 198 -0.21 -25.61 5.29
C ILE A 198 -0.70 -26.90 5.95
N LYS A 199 -1.37 -27.80 5.22
CA LYS A 199 -2.07 -28.96 5.78
C LYS A 199 -1.20 -29.87 6.66
N SER A 200 0.10 -29.99 6.37
CA SER A 200 1.04 -30.79 7.17
C SER A 200 1.62 -30.05 8.39
N MET A 201 1.37 -28.74 8.49
CA MET A 201 1.88 -27.85 9.55
C MET A 201 0.76 -27.27 10.42
N LEU A 202 -0.47 -27.73 10.24
CA LEU A 202 -1.60 -27.29 11.04
C LEU A 202 -1.38 -27.68 12.51
N LYS A 203 -1.58 -26.72 13.40
CA LYS A 203 -1.62 -26.96 14.85
C LYS A 203 -2.93 -27.64 15.24
N ARG A 204 -4.00 -27.41 14.48
CA ARG A 204 -5.35 -27.94 14.66
C ARG A 204 -6.08 -28.08 13.33
N GLU A 205 -7.09 -28.95 13.31
CA GLU A 205 -7.95 -29.14 12.13
C GLU A 205 -8.90 -27.96 11.94
N PHE A 206 -9.32 -27.76 10.68
CA PHE A 206 -10.41 -26.83 10.36
C PHE A 206 -11.74 -27.44 10.78
N LEU A 207 -12.59 -26.62 11.39
CA LEU A 207 -13.92 -26.98 11.84
C LEU A 207 -14.95 -26.36 10.91
N LYS A 208 -15.93 -27.16 10.49
CA LYS A 208 -17.05 -26.67 9.69
C LYS A 208 -17.85 -25.62 10.44
N ASN A 209 -18.40 -24.67 9.69
CA ASN A 209 -19.17 -23.52 10.15
C ASN A 209 -18.38 -22.57 11.07
N HIS A 210 -17.06 -22.54 10.90
CA HIS A 210 -16.18 -21.58 11.58
C HIS A 210 -15.69 -20.50 10.60
N LYS A 211 -15.41 -19.33 11.17
CA LYS A 211 -14.75 -18.22 10.50
C LYS A 211 -13.26 -18.23 10.81
N TYR A 212 -12.45 -18.02 9.78
CA TYR A 212 -11.01 -17.97 9.86
C TYR A 212 -10.49 -16.62 9.42
N GLN A 213 -9.41 -16.16 10.06
CA GLN A 213 -8.74 -14.91 9.74
C GLN A 213 -7.25 -15.13 9.52
N ILE A 214 -6.77 -14.88 8.30
CA ILE A 214 -5.35 -14.79 8.03
C ILE A 214 -4.86 -13.40 8.42
N ASN A 215 -3.71 -13.35 9.08
CA ASN A 215 -3.08 -12.11 9.54
C ASN A 215 -1.64 -12.09 9.06
N ILE A 216 -1.24 -11.01 8.38
CA ILE A 216 0.10 -10.82 7.82
C ILE A 216 0.73 -9.56 8.43
N VAL A 217 1.96 -9.69 8.91
CA VAL A 217 2.77 -8.60 9.48
C VAL A 217 4.01 -8.42 8.61
N LEU A 218 4.34 -7.19 8.23
CA LEU A 218 5.52 -6.87 7.41
C LEU A 218 6.71 -6.41 8.28
N LYS A 219 7.96 -6.76 7.91
CA LYS A 219 9.16 -6.54 8.75
C LYS A 219 9.48 -5.08 9.08
N ASN A 220 9.15 -4.18 8.17
CA ASN A 220 9.56 -2.78 8.25
C ASN A 220 8.40 -1.83 8.58
N GLN A 221 7.25 -2.38 8.94
CA GLN A 221 6.10 -1.63 9.43
C GLN A 221 6.04 -1.68 10.95
N ASP A 222 5.26 -0.76 11.52
CA ASP A 222 4.90 -0.82 12.93
C ASP A 222 4.29 -2.20 13.21
N PRO A 223 4.75 -2.96 14.22
CA PRO A 223 4.18 -4.26 14.57
C PRO A 223 2.68 -4.21 14.89
N GLU A 224 2.11 -3.04 15.15
CA GLU A 224 0.65 -2.83 15.28
C GLU A 224 -0.09 -2.87 13.94
N VAL A 225 0.59 -2.65 12.81
CA VAL A 225 -0.02 -2.76 11.48
C VAL A 225 -0.09 -4.22 11.06
N LYS A 226 -1.33 -4.74 11.07
CA LYS A 226 -1.67 -6.09 10.63
C LYS A 226 -2.62 -6.01 9.45
N TYR A 227 -2.36 -6.82 8.43
CA TYR A 227 -3.27 -7.00 7.33
C TYR A 227 -4.04 -8.28 7.53
N SER A 228 -5.37 -8.17 7.56
CA SER A 228 -6.25 -9.27 7.89
C SER A 228 -7.20 -9.56 6.74
N TYR A 229 -7.45 -10.84 6.49
CA TYR A 229 -8.47 -11.30 5.56
C TYR A 229 -9.27 -12.42 6.22
N GLU A 230 -10.59 -12.35 6.11
CA GLU A 230 -11.51 -13.31 6.73
C GLU A 230 -12.17 -14.17 5.67
N PHE A 231 -12.37 -15.44 6.01
CA PHE A 231 -13.20 -16.35 5.22
C PHE A 231 -13.96 -17.32 6.12
N ASP A 232 -15.13 -17.73 5.67
CA ASP A 232 -15.98 -18.71 6.31
C ASP A 232 -15.73 -20.09 5.70
N TYR A 233 -15.58 -21.12 6.55
CA TYR A 233 -15.52 -22.51 6.11
C TYR A 233 -16.82 -23.23 6.49
N SER A 234 -17.69 -23.43 5.51
CA SER A 234 -19.08 -23.89 5.70
C SER A 234 -19.42 -25.08 4.82
N ASP A 235 -20.60 -25.68 4.99
CA ASP A 235 -21.04 -26.76 4.10
C ASP A 235 -21.51 -26.27 2.73
N LEU A 236 -21.81 -24.98 2.61
CA LEU A 236 -22.16 -24.31 1.36
C LEU A 236 -21.44 -22.97 1.24
N ALA A 237 -20.90 -22.69 0.05
CA ALA A 237 -20.29 -21.41 -0.30
C ALA A 237 -20.94 -20.85 -1.57
N PHE A 238 -21.35 -19.59 -1.57
CA PHE A 238 -21.85 -18.91 -2.77
C PHE A 238 -20.67 -18.42 -3.62
N ASN A 239 -20.79 -18.58 -4.94
CA ASN A 239 -19.76 -18.15 -5.89
C ASN A 239 -20.02 -16.74 -6.45
N SER A 240 -21.11 -16.08 -6.07
CA SER A 240 -21.51 -14.79 -6.65
C SER A 240 -20.89 -13.63 -5.88
N GLN A 241 -20.06 -12.84 -6.56
CA GLN A 241 -19.55 -11.57 -6.03
C GLN A 241 -20.55 -10.41 -6.19
N LEU A 242 -21.62 -10.60 -6.96
CA LEU A 242 -22.58 -9.54 -7.28
C LEU A 242 -23.78 -9.58 -6.33
N TYR A 243 -23.81 -8.61 -5.41
CA TYR A 243 -24.98 -8.32 -4.60
C TYR A 243 -26.09 -7.63 -5.40
N HIS A 244 -25.73 -6.91 -6.46
CA HIS A 244 -26.67 -6.15 -7.28
C HIS A 244 -26.73 -6.70 -8.70
N PHE A 245 -27.94 -6.97 -9.18
CA PHE A 245 -28.23 -7.44 -10.52
C PHE A 245 -28.99 -6.36 -11.31
N PRO A 246 -28.55 -5.98 -12.52
CA PRO A 246 -29.33 -5.08 -13.37
C PRO A 246 -30.69 -5.67 -13.72
N SER A 247 -31.77 -4.87 -13.76
CA SER A 247 -33.14 -5.34 -14.07
C SER A 247 -33.29 -6.06 -15.40
N GLN A 248 -32.43 -5.77 -16.37
CA GLN A 248 -32.45 -6.38 -17.70
C GLN A 248 -31.56 -7.62 -17.81
N GLU A 249 -30.75 -7.91 -16.79
CA GLU A 249 -29.87 -9.07 -16.77
C GLU A 249 -30.52 -10.26 -16.04
N ASN A 250 -30.05 -11.46 -16.38
CA ASN A 250 -30.48 -12.66 -15.69
C ASN A 250 -29.83 -12.69 -14.31
N VAL A 251 -30.64 -12.86 -13.26
CA VAL A 251 -30.12 -13.15 -11.92
C VAL A 251 -29.55 -14.56 -11.96
N SER A 252 -28.25 -14.69 -11.71
CA SER A 252 -27.56 -15.97 -11.74
C SER A 252 -26.67 -16.10 -10.52
N ILE A 253 -27.14 -16.86 -9.53
CA ILE A 253 -26.43 -17.12 -8.28
C ILE A 253 -26.08 -18.60 -8.27
N SER A 254 -24.80 -18.92 -8.18
CA SER A 254 -24.33 -20.30 -8.05
C SER A 254 -23.66 -20.52 -6.71
N TRP A 255 -23.61 -21.77 -6.28
CA TRP A 255 -22.95 -22.18 -5.04
C TRP A 255 -22.17 -23.46 -5.25
N GLN A 256 -21.40 -23.83 -4.24
CA GLN A 256 -20.80 -25.14 -4.08
C GLN A 256 -21.24 -25.68 -2.73
N SER A 257 -21.49 -26.99 -2.65
CA SER A 257 -21.97 -27.62 -1.43
C SER A 257 -21.42 -29.03 -1.29
N VAL A 258 -21.02 -29.39 -0.07
CA VAL A 258 -20.65 -30.78 0.27
C VAL A 258 -21.87 -31.69 0.41
N GLN A 259 -23.04 -31.11 0.64
CA GLN A 259 -24.31 -31.83 0.76
C GLN A 259 -25.24 -31.51 -0.42
N LYS A 260 -26.24 -32.37 -0.64
CA LYS A 260 -27.30 -32.07 -1.60
C LYS A 260 -28.20 -30.96 -1.09
N VAL A 261 -28.74 -30.17 -2.02
CA VAL A 261 -29.71 -29.13 -1.74
C VAL A 261 -31.11 -29.75 -1.72
N ALA A 262 -31.72 -29.78 -0.54
CA ALA A 262 -33.09 -30.25 -0.38
C ALA A 262 -34.10 -29.24 -0.92
N LYS A 263 -33.86 -27.94 -0.67
CA LYS A 263 -34.82 -26.89 -0.99
C LYS A 263 -34.13 -25.55 -1.32
N LEU A 264 -34.70 -24.82 -2.27
CA LEU A 264 -34.41 -23.41 -2.53
C LEU A 264 -35.65 -22.58 -2.24
N GLN A 265 -35.47 -21.42 -1.61
CA GLN A 265 -36.51 -20.43 -1.44
C GLN A 265 -35.99 -19.06 -1.85
N VAL A 266 -36.84 -18.25 -2.49
CA VAL A 266 -36.57 -16.82 -2.68
C VAL A 266 -37.65 -16.06 -1.94
N VAL A 267 -37.22 -15.18 -1.04
CA VAL A 267 -38.10 -14.35 -0.24
C VAL A 267 -37.76 -12.88 -0.45
N GLU A 268 -38.79 -12.04 -0.42
CA GLU A 268 -38.64 -10.59 -0.37
C GLU A 268 -38.27 -10.17 1.05
N SER A 269 -37.10 -9.54 1.24
CA SER A 269 -36.53 -9.30 2.57
C SER A 269 -37.39 -8.37 3.43
N SER A 270 -38.08 -7.40 2.82
CA SER A 270 -38.90 -6.40 3.52
C SER A 270 -40.22 -6.96 4.06
N THR A 271 -40.84 -7.90 3.34
CA THR A 271 -42.18 -8.42 3.65
C THR A 271 -42.16 -9.88 4.12
N GLY A 272 -41.04 -10.59 3.93
CA GLY A 272 -40.94 -12.04 4.10
C GLY A 272 -41.77 -12.81 3.07
N ARG A 273 -42.30 -12.15 2.04
CA ARG A 273 -43.14 -12.78 1.02
C ARG A 273 -42.29 -13.77 0.22
N MET A 274 -42.74 -15.02 0.17
CA MET A 274 -42.10 -16.06 -0.62
C MET A 274 -42.50 -15.92 -2.09
N LEU A 275 -41.51 -15.77 -2.95
CA LEU A 275 -41.66 -15.63 -4.41
C LEU A 275 -41.42 -16.96 -5.12
N LEU A 276 -40.56 -17.80 -4.54
CA LEU A 276 -40.20 -19.10 -5.09
C LEU A 276 -39.97 -20.09 -3.96
N GLU A 277 -40.46 -21.31 -4.17
CA GLU A 277 -39.97 -22.51 -3.49
C GLU A 277 -39.71 -23.61 -4.52
N LYS A 278 -38.54 -24.24 -4.45
CA LYS A 278 -38.20 -25.43 -5.24
C LYS A 278 -37.65 -26.51 -4.32
N ASN A 279 -38.13 -27.73 -4.48
CA ASN A 279 -37.66 -28.90 -3.75
C ASN A 279 -36.80 -29.79 -4.66
N ASN A 280 -35.93 -30.62 -4.06
CA ASN A 280 -35.07 -31.60 -4.73
C ASN A 280 -34.20 -31.00 -5.83
N VAL A 281 -33.44 -29.96 -5.47
CA VAL A 281 -32.66 -29.15 -6.42
C VAL A 281 -31.42 -29.93 -6.86
N GLN A 282 -31.34 -30.24 -8.15
CA GLN A 282 -30.23 -31.01 -8.73
C GLN A 282 -29.06 -30.13 -9.21
N ASN A 283 -29.30 -28.85 -9.48
CA ASN A 283 -28.31 -27.94 -10.04
C ASN A 283 -27.82 -26.98 -8.95
N ASN A 284 -26.52 -26.74 -8.88
CA ASN A 284 -25.91 -25.79 -7.94
C ASN A 284 -25.98 -24.34 -8.42
N ILE A 285 -27.07 -23.99 -9.11
CA ILE A 285 -27.29 -22.68 -9.68
C ILE A 285 -28.77 -22.32 -9.62
N PHE A 286 -29.03 -21.12 -9.15
CA PHE A 286 -30.29 -20.41 -9.31
C PHE A 286 -30.12 -19.44 -10.48
N SER A 287 -30.93 -19.63 -11.51
CA SER A 287 -31.01 -18.71 -12.64
C SER A 287 -32.45 -18.24 -12.80
N PHE A 288 -32.63 -16.92 -12.89
CA PHE A 288 -33.90 -16.29 -13.18
C PHE A 288 -33.75 -15.39 -14.40
N ILE A 289 -34.55 -15.70 -15.44
CA ILE A 289 -34.63 -14.94 -16.67
C ILE A 289 -35.87 -14.05 -16.57
N ASN A 290 -35.67 -12.74 -16.48
CA ASN A 290 -36.73 -11.78 -16.19
C ASN A 290 -37.82 -11.73 -17.29
N ASP A 291 -37.47 -12.14 -18.52
CA ASP A 291 -38.38 -12.13 -19.68
C ASP A 291 -39.13 -13.44 -19.96
N VAL A 292 -38.78 -14.56 -19.31
CA VAL A 292 -39.25 -15.90 -19.73
C VAL A 292 -39.84 -16.72 -18.57
N SER A 293 -39.64 -16.31 -17.32
CA SER A 293 -40.01 -17.16 -16.19
C SER A 293 -41.53 -17.11 -15.88
N PRO A 294 -42.21 -18.27 -15.72
CA PRO A 294 -43.64 -18.36 -15.40
C PRO A 294 -43.95 -18.11 -13.91
N ILE A 295 -43.00 -17.58 -13.13
CA ILE A 295 -43.27 -17.10 -11.77
C ILE A 295 -44.12 -15.84 -11.95
N ASN A 296 -45.34 -15.84 -11.40
CA ASN A 296 -46.35 -14.80 -11.62
C ASN A 296 -45.96 -13.39 -11.16
N GLU A 297 -44.74 -13.16 -10.66
CA GLU A 297 -44.28 -11.88 -10.14
C GLU A 297 -42.81 -11.68 -10.53
N ARG A 298 -42.54 -10.69 -11.38
CA ARG A 298 -41.18 -10.24 -11.72
C ARG A 298 -40.51 -9.68 -10.47
N PHE A 299 -39.18 -9.86 -10.35
CA PHE A 299 -38.42 -9.10 -9.36
C PHE A 299 -38.62 -7.61 -9.63
N VAL A 300 -38.98 -6.89 -8.58
CA VAL A 300 -39.19 -5.44 -8.59
C VAL A 300 -37.86 -4.78 -8.26
N SER A 301 -37.48 -3.82 -9.08
CA SER A 301 -36.24 -3.09 -8.87
C SER A 301 -36.27 -2.25 -7.58
N GLY A 302 -35.12 -2.13 -6.91
CA GLY A 302 -34.96 -1.42 -5.63
C GLY A 302 -35.43 -2.21 -4.42
N ILE A 303 -35.72 -3.50 -4.59
CA ILE A 303 -36.12 -4.41 -3.51
C ILE A 303 -34.99 -5.42 -3.27
N GLU A 304 -34.66 -5.59 -1.99
CA GLU A 304 -33.77 -6.65 -1.53
C GLU A 304 -34.52 -7.98 -1.42
N TYR A 305 -33.90 -9.01 -1.97
CA TYR A 305 -34.34 -10.38 -1.95
C TYR A 305 -33.31 -11.24 -1.23
N GLN A 306 -33.76 -12.38 -0.71
CA GLN A 306 -32.91 -13.37 -0.10
C GLN A 306 -33.15 -14.72 -0.77
N LEU A 307 -32.09 -15.30 -1.33
CA LEU A 307 -32.03 -16.69 -1.78
C LEU A 307 -31.61 -17.56 -0.60
N ASN A 308 -32.52 -18.40 -0.12
CA ASN A 308 -32.24 -19.40 0.90
C ASN A 308 -31.99 -20.76 0.24
N VAL A 309 -30.81 -21.33 0.50
CA VAL A 309 -30.42 -22.69 0.11
C VAL A 309 -30.45 -23.56 1.36
N ILE A 310 -31.33 -24.55 1.36
CA ILE A 310 -31.52 -25.47 2.48
C ILE A 310 -30.98 -26.84 2.06
N LEU A 311 -30.02 -27.34 2.83
CA LEU A 311 -29.37 -28.62 2.62
C LEU A 311 -30.23 -29.79 3.16
N GLU A 312 -29.88 -31.02 2.81
CA GLU A 312 -30.57 -32.23 3.31
C GLU A 312 -30.45 -32.42 4.83
N ASN A 313 -29.43 -31.85 5.47
CA ASN A 313 -29.32 -31.79 6.94
C ASN A 313 -30.15 -30.67 7.59
N GLU A 314 -31.02 -30.01 6.82
CA GLU A 314 -31.87 -28.89 7.26
C GLU A 314 -31.13 -27.59 7.60
N GLU A 315 -29.81 -27.51 7.39
CA GLU A 315 -29.09 -26.24 7.50
C GLU A 315 -29.49 -25.30 6.37
N MET A 316 -29.67 -24.02 6.72
CA MET A 316 -30.07 -22.96 5.82
C MET A 316 -28.95 -21.95 5.63
N TYR A 317 -28.67 -21.65 4.36
CA TYR A 317 -27.70 -20.65 3.93
C TYR A 317 -28.42 -19.58 3.13
N SER A 318 -28.15 -18.32 3.43
CA SER A 318 -28.87 -17.19 2.84
C SER A 318 -27.93 -16.30 2.05
N TYR A 319 -28.33 -15.94 0.83
CA TYR A 319 -27.65 -14.97 -0.01
C TYR A 319 -28.59 -13.81 -0.32
N ASN A 320 -28.24 -12.62 0.15
CA ASN A 320 -29.01 -11.42 -0.12
C ASN A 320 -28.59 -10.83 -1.47
N PHE A 321 -29.55 -10.33 -2.24
CA PHE A 321 -29.31 -9.66 -3.51
C PHE A 321 -30.38 -8.62 -3.80
N GLU A 322 -30.06 -7.64 -4.63
CA GLU A 322 -30.97 -6.59 -5.07
C GLU A 322 -31.04 -6.55 -6.60
N VAL A 323 -32.22 -6.24 -7.15
CA VAL A 323 -32.39 -5.95 -8.57
C VAL A 323 -32.43 -4.43 -8.77
N LEU A 324 -31.59 -3.86 -9.62
CA LEU A 324 -31.48 -2.41 -9.83
C LEU A 324 -32.42 -1.89 -10.91
N ILE A 325 -32.74 -0.58 -10.90
CA ILE A 325 -33.76 0.03 -11.76
C ILE A 325 -33.27 0.24 -13.21
N ASN A 326 -32.04 0.73 -13.43
CA ASN A 326 -31.52 0.99 -14.78
C ASN A 326 -30.01 0.69 -14.97
N GLU A 327 -29.55 0.74 -16.22
CA GLU A 327 -28.14 0.57 -16.60
C GLU A 327 -27.22 1.65 -16.02
N GLU A 328 -27.70 2.89 -15.81
CA GLU A 328 -26.88 3.98 -15.25
C GLU A 328 -26.52 3.72 -13.79
N ASP A 329 -27.46 3.28 -12.95
CA ASP A 329 -27.21 2.88 -11.55
C ASP A 329 -26.24 1.69 -11.49
N SER A 330 -26.35 0.77 -12.46
CA SER A 330 -25.45 -0.38 -12.60
C SER A 330 -24.03 0.03 -13.04
N GLN A 331 -23.90 1.03 -13.93
CA GLN A 331 -22.62 1.56 -14.38
C GLN A 331 -21.92 2.38 -13.28
N ILE A 332 -22.68 3.18 -12.52
CA ILE A 332 -22.16 3.91 -11.36
C ILE A 332 -21.59 2.92 -10.33
N LEU A 333 -22.30 1.82 -10.03
CA LEU A 333 -21.81 0.80 -9.10
C LEU A 333 -20.59 0.03 -9.63
N LYS A 334 -20.55 -0.33 -10.93
CA LYS A 334 -19.35 -0.95 -11.53
C LYS A 334 -18.13 -0.05 -11.40
N SER A 335 -18.28 1.27 -11.56
CA SER A 335 -17.20 2.24 -11.39
C SER A 335 -16.71 2.46 -9.95
N ILE A 336 -17.46 1.95 -8.95
CA ILE A 336 -17.10 2.02 -7.52
C ILE A 336 -16.39 0.72 -7.07
N ILE A 337 -16.63 -0.40 -7.76
CA ILE A 337 -16.11 -1.73 -7.42
C ILE A 337 -14.77 -2.03 -8.15
N GLU A 338 -14.52 -1.40 -9.30
CA GLU A 338 -13.21 -1.38 -10.01
C GLU A 338 -12.28 -0.27 -9.51
#